data_AF-A0A7V3D4Y9-F1
#
_entry.id   AF-A0A7V3D4Y9-F1
#
_cell.length_a   1.000
_cell.length_b   1.000
_cell.length_c   1.000
_cell.angle_alpha   90.00
_cell.angle_beta   90.00
_cell.angle_gamma   90.00
#
_symmetry.space_group_name_H-M   'P 1'
#
loop_
_entity.id
_entity.type
_entity.pdbx_description
1 polymer ?
#
loop_
_entity_poly.entity_id
_entity_poly.type
_entity_poly.pdbx_seq_one_letter_code
_entity_poly.pdbx_strand_id
1 'polypeptide(L)'
;MGLGDWLRKLFGRRPARQEMVPFLDAENGRVVRIPAAELRPGAVRVRLLNTGEVVWALPEQLQMGEIKHPEFDEQTRDCIRQIQAAFAEHRPLSFEEWEDGFRRDTTPAREIAIWLHAAEVYTAFVESEPSVERRRDIYRCVVTCMTTGPDEVWYVLRPQVLSREEAEQVVGRFFGSG
;
A
#
# COMPACT_ATOMS: atom_id res chain seq x y z
N MET A 1 24.56 -45.05 1.30
CA MET A 1 23.50 -44.02 1.15
C MET A 1 22.36 -44.66 0.37
N GLY A 2 21.16 -44.76 0.95
CA GLY A 2 20.08 -45.60 0.44
C GLY A 2 19.14 -44.87 -0.52
N LEU A 3 18.61 -45.59 -1.51
CA LEU A 3 17.60 -45.11 -2.48
C LEU A 3 16.38 -44.41 -1.84
N GLY A 4 16.09 -44.67 -0.56
CA GLY A 4 15.00 -44.06 0.20
C GLY A 4 15.16 -42.56 0.51
N ASP A 5 16.40 -42.05 0.63
CA ASP A 5 16.65 -40.61 0.87
C ASP A 5 16.48 -39.78 -0.41
N TRP A 6 16.66 -40.39 -1.58
CA TRP A 6 16.45 -39.74 -2.87
C TRP A 6 14.97 -39.58 -3.19
N LEU A 7 14.13 -40.56 -2.83
CA LEU A 7 12.67 -40.50 -3.04
C LEU A 7 11.95 -39.48 -2.14
N ARG A 8 12.43 -39.24 -0.90
CA ARG A 8 11.88 -38.17 -0.04
C ARG A 8 12.16 -36.76 -0.56
N LYS A 9 13.28 -36.55 -1.26
CA LYS A 9 13.61 -35.25 -1.89
C LYS A 9 12.74 -34.95 -3.13
N LEU A 10 12.25 -35.97 -3.83
CA LEU A 10 11.44 -35.81 -5.03
C LEU A 10 9.93 -35.64 -4.77
N PHE A 11 9.42 -36.17 -3.66
CA PHE A 11 7.96 -36.23 -3.41
C PHE A 11 7.52 -35.71 -2.03
N GLY A 12 8.39 -35.00 -1.30
CA GLY A 12 8.21 -34.70 0.12
C GLY A 12 8.02 -33.23 0.52
N ARG A 13 7.74 -32.29 -0.39
CA ARG A 13 7.18 -31.00 0.01
C ARG A 13 5.67 -31.07 -0.20
N ARG A 14 4.91 -31.28 0.89
CA ARG A 14 3.53 -30.78 0.95
C ARG A 14 3.59 -29.34 0.43
N PRO A 15 2.80 -28.95 -0.59
CA PRO A 15 2.73 -27.54 -0.95
C PRO A 15 2.44 -26.79 0.34
N ALA A 16 3.29 -25.83 0.68
CA ALA A 16 3.04 -24.96 1.81
C ALA A 16 1.60 -24.47 1.66
N ARG A 17 0.79 -24.64 2.70
CA ARG A 17 -0.64 -24.29 2.68
C ARG A 17 -0.72 -22.84 2.19
N GLN A 18 -1.14 -22.65 0.94
CA GLN A 18 -1.14 -21.33 0.33
C GLN A 18 -2.14 -20.49 1.10
N GLU A 19 -1.69 -19.36 1.63
CA GLU A 19 -2.57 -18.44 2.32
C GLU A 19 -3.57 -17.89 1.30
N MET A 20 -4.86 -18.05 1.59
CA MET A 20 -5.95 -17.64 0.72
C MET A 20 -6.58 -16.37 1.27
N VAL A 21 -6.62 -15.31 0.48
CA VAL A 21 -7.14 -13.99 0.87
C VAL A 21 -8.44 -13.67 0.13
N PRO A 22 -9.38 -12.94 0.74
CA PRO A 22 -10.58 -12.45 0.05
C PRO A 22 -10.20 -11.33 -0.93
N PHE A 23 -10.70 -11.40 -2.16
CA PHE A 23 -10.43 -10.46 -3.24
C PHE A 23 -11.73 -10.04 -3.94
N LEU A 24 -11.86 -8.75 -4.26
CA LEU A 24 -13.01 -8.18 -4.94
C LEU A 24 -12.92 -8.40 -6.45
N ASP A 25 -13.75 -9.31 -6.95
CA ASP A 25 -14.05 -9.47 -8.38
C ASP A 25 -15.13 -8.43 -8.75
N ALA A 26 -14.69 -7.20 -9.01
CA ALA A 26 -15.59 -6.08 -9.30
C ALA A 26 -16.37 -6.25 -10.61
N GLU A 27 -15.82 -6.98 -11.58
CA GLU A 27 -16.48 -7.29 -12.86
C GLU A 27 -17.74 -8.14 -12.63
N ASN A 28 -17.67 -9.11 -11.70
CA ASN A 28 -18.78 -9.98 -11.36
C ASN A 28 -19.50 -9.59 -10.06
N GLY A 29 -19.12 -8.46 -9.45
CA GLY A 29 -19.73 -7.94 -8.22
C GLY A 29 -19.68 -8.88 -7.02
N ARG A 30 -18.61 -9.68 -6.87
CA ARG A 30 -18.51 -10.70 -5.82
C ARG A 30 -17.13 -10.75 -5.15
N VAL A 31 -17.09 -11.31 -3.95
CA VAL A 31 -15.82 -11.62 -3.26
C VAL A 31 -15.43 -13.06 -3.58
N VAL A 32 -14.21 -13.24 -4.06
CA VAL A 32 -13.59 -14.55 -4.31
C VAL A 32 -12.41 -14.77 -3.37
N ARG A 33 -11.93 -16.01 -3.25
CA ARG A 33 -10.67 -16.29 -2.53
C ARG A 33 -9.59 -16.66 -3.53
N ILE A 34 -8.46 -15.96 -3.45
CA ILE A 34 -7.28 -16.22 -4.28
C ILE A 34 -6.07 -16.50 -3.38
N PRO A 35 -5.06 -17.25 -3.84
CA PRO A 35 -3.78 -17.31 -3.14
C PRO A 35 -3.18 -15.90 -2.97
N ALA A 36 -2.63 -15.58 -1.80
CA ALA A 36 -2.01 -14.28 -1.53
C ALA A 36 -0.90 -13.94 -2.54
N ALA A 37 -0.19 -14.96 -3.02
CA ALA A 37 0.85 -14.82 -4.04
C ALA A 37 0.34 -14.37 -5.42
N GLU A 38 -0.97 -14.48 -5.68
CA GLU A 38 -1.63 -14.00 -6.90
C GLU A 38 -2.09 -12.54 -6.80
N LEU A 39 -1.97 -11.90 -5.63
CA LEU A 39 -2.21 -10.47 -5.52
C LEU A 39 -1.25 -9.70 -6.43
N ARG A 40 -1.81 -8.81 -7.25
CA ARG A 40 -1.00 -7.93 -8.08
C ARG A 40 -0.33 -6.85 -7.22
N PRO A 41 0.86 -6.37 -7.62
CA PRO A 41 1.44 -5.18 -7.01
C PRO A 41 0.46 -4.01 -7.01
N GLY A 42 0.39 -3.31 -5.88
CA GLY A 42 -0.53 -2.18 -5.69
C GLY A 42 -1.99 -2.55 -5.40
N ALA A 43 -2.32 -3.83 -5.22
CA ALA A 43 -3.60 -4.20 -4.61
C ALA A 43 -3.68 -3.60 -3.20
N VAL A 44 -4.86 -3.13 -2.82
CA VAL A 44 -5.12 -2.42 -1.55
C VAL A 44 -6.21 -3.12 -0.76
N ARG A 45 -6.16 -2.98 0.58
CA ARG A 45 -7.25 -3.44 1.44
C ARG A 45 -8.37 -2.40 1.47
N VAL A 46 -9.58 -2.84 1.19
CA VAL A 46 -10.79 -2.02 1.23
C VAL A 46 -11.83 -2.64 2.14
N ARG A 47 -12.63 -1.79 2.81
CA ARG A 47 -13.78 -2.23 3.59
C ARG A 47 -15.05 -2.05 2.76
N LEU A 48 -15.77 -3.13 2.52
CA LEU A 48 -17.06 -3.09 1.83
C LEU A 48 -18.11 -2.43 2.72
N LEU A 49 -18.83 -1.42 2.20
CA LEU A 49 -19.80 -0.65 2.98
C LEU A 49 -21.02 -1.47 3.40
N ASN A 50 -21.45 -2.41 2.56
CA ASN A 50 -22.64 -3.23 2.78
C ASN A 50 -22.42 -4.36 3.80
N THR A 51 -21.23 -4.98 3.83
CA THR A 51 -20.93 -6.12 4.70
C THR A 51 -19.98 -5.80 5.84
N GLY A 52 -19.24 -4.70 5.76
CA GLY A 52 -18.15 -4.36 6.68
C GLY A 52 -16.90 -5.25 6.50
N GLU A 53 -16.92 -6.20 5.58
CA GLU A 53 -15.82 -7.12 5.29
C GLU A 53 -14.62 -6.36 4.70
N VAL A 54 -13.41 -6.77 5.09
CA VAL A 54 -12.17 -6.24 4.52
C VAL A 54 -11.65 -7.20 3.46
N VAL A 55 -11.51 -6.72 2.24
CA VAL A 55 -11.10 -7.50 1.07
C VAL A 55 -9.96 -6.79 0.34
N TRP A 56 -9.20 -7.54 -0.46
CA TRP A 56 -8.24 -6.95 -1.40
C TRP A 56 -8.94 -6.51 -2.68
N ALA A 57 -8.57 -5.38 -3.24
CA ALA A 57 -9.08 -4.89 -4.51
C ALA A 57 -7.97 -4.18 -5.30
N LEU A 58 -8.17 -4.04 -6.61
CA LEU A 58 -7.31 -3.18 -7.42
C LEU A 58 -7.84 -1.75 -7.40
N PRO A 59 -6.97 -0.72 -7.30
CA PRO A 59 -7.41 0.67 -7.29
C PRO A 59 -8.29 1.05 -8.48
N GLU A 60 -8.01 0.50 -9.66
CA GLU A 60 -8.78 0.75 -10.89
C GLU A 60 -10.24 0.23 -10.83
N GLN A 61 -10.54 -0.66 -9.90
CA GLN A 61 -11.88 -1.20 -9.69
C GLN A 61 -12.70 -0.36 -8.69
N LEU A 62 -12.08 0.61 -8.03
CA LEU A 62 -12.72 1.42 -7.00
C LEU A 62 -13.31 2.68 -7.61
N GLN A 63 -14.54 2.99 -7.20
CA GLN A 63 -15.17 4.26 -7.54
C GLN A 63 -14.84 5.31 -6.48
N MET A 64 -14.52 6.53 -6.92
CA MET A 64 -14.40 7.66 -6.00
C MET A 64 -15.76 7.97 -5.38
N GLY A 65 -15.80 8.08 -4.06
CA GLY A 65 -17.00 8.50 -3.34
C GLY A 65 -17.31 9.99 -3.56
N GLU A 66 -18.49 10.41 -3.16
CA GLU A 66 -18.91 11.82 -3.16
C GLU A 66 -18.12 12.66 -2.15
N ILE A 67 -18.09 13.98 -2.34
CA ILE A 67 -17.53 14.93 -1.36
C ILE A 67 -18.40 14.90 -0.11
N LYS A 68 -17.80 14.61 1.05
CA LYS A 68 -18.48 14.48 2.34
C LYS A 68 -18.25 15.69 3.25
N HIS A 69 -17.17 16.44 3.03
CA HIS A 69 -16.73 17.51 3.92
C HIS A 69 -16.71 18.87 3.20
N PRO A 70 -16.90 19.99 3.92
CA PRO A 70 -16.66 21.33 3.38
C PRO A 70 -15.18 21.54 3.04
N GLU A 71 -14.84 22.71 2.49
CA GLU A 71 -13.45 23.13 2.36
C GLU A 71 -12.76 23.17 3.72
N PHE A 72 -11.47 22.87 3.76
CA PHE A 72 -10.72 22.84 5.00
C PHE A 72 -10.24 24.23 5.43
N ASP A 73 -9.94 24.39 6.71
CA ASP A 73 -9.27 25.59 7.22
C ASP A 73 -7.81 25.70 6.72
N GLU A 74 -7.22 26.89 6.87
CA GLU A 74 -5.88 27.15 6.33
C GLU A 74 -4.80 26.26 6.96
N GLN A 75 -4.93 25.91 8.25
CA GLN A 75 -4.01 25.01 8.93
C GLN A 75 -4.01 23.62 8.29
N THR A 76 -5.18 23.08 7.99
CA THR A 76 -5.33 21.78 7.33
C THR A 76 -4.85 21.86 5.88
N ARG A 77 -5.14 22.97 5.18
CA ARG A 77 -4.64 23.22 3.81
C ARG A 77 -3.11 23.27 3.77
N ASP A 78 -2.46 23.83 4.78
CA ASP A 78 -0.99 23.80 4.91
C ASP A 78 -0.45 22.38 5.03
N CYS A 79 -1.10 21.51 5.82
CA CYS A 79 -0.75 20.09 5.87
C CYS A 79 -0.89 19.42 4.49
N ILE A 80 -1.96 19.72 3.75
CA ILE A 80 -2.18 19.18 2.41
C ILE A 80 -1.08 19.64 1.44
N ARG A 81 -0.66 20.91 1.50
CA ARG A 81 0.47 21.43 0.70
C ARG A 81 1.79 20.72 1.02
N GLN A 82 2.04 20.41 2.29
CA GLN A 82 3.22 19.63 2.69
C GLN A 82 3.21 18.22 2.09
N ILE A 83 2.07 17.54 2.16
CA ILE A 83 1.88 16.21 1.55
C ILE A 83 2.09 16.30 0.03
N GLN A 84 1.46 17.27 -0.62
CA GLN A 84 1.59 17.49 -2.07
C GLN A 84 3.05 17.70 -2.46
N ALA A 85 3.77 18.56 -1.76
CA ALA A 85 5.17 18.87 -2.05
C ALA A 85 6.06 17.62 -1.91
N ALA A 86 5.85 16.81 -0.87
CA ALA A 86 6.61 15.57 -0.66
C ALA A 86 6.40 14.56 -1.80
N PHE A 87 5.18 14.45 -2.33
CA PHE A 87 4.83 13.43 -3.31
C PHE A 87 4.71 13.92 -4.76
N ALA A 88 5.05 15.18 -5.05
CA ALA A 88 4.88 15.78 -6.38
C ALA A 88 5.58 15.00 -7.51
N GLU A 89 6.71 14.33 -7.23
CA GLU A 89 7.43 13.50 -8.20
C GLU A 89 6.61 12.28 -8.67
N HIS A 90 5.79 11.70 -7.78
CA HIS A 90 5.09 10.42 -8.03
C HIS A 90 3.58 10.60 -8.20
N ARG A 91 3.01 11.69 -7.66
CA ARG A 91 1.60 11.99 -7.67
C ARG A 91 1.38 13.48 -8.01
N PRO A 92 1.51 13.86 -9.29
CA PRO A 92 1.46 15.25 -9.74
C PRO A 92 0.01 15.76 -9.84
N LEU A 93 -0.73 15.66 -8.73
CA LEU A 93 -2.08 16.19 -8.60
C LEU A 93 -2.04 17.67 -8.19
N SER A 94 -3.05 18.43 -8.61
CA SER A 94 -3.25 19.80 -8.14
C SER A 94 -3.59 19.83 -6.65
N PHE A 95 -3.48 21.01 -6.05
CA PHE A 95 -3.84 21.18 -4.64
C PHE A 95 -5.33 20.86 -4.42
N GLU A 96 -6.18 21.30 -5.35
CA GLU A 96 -7.63 21.08 -5.32
C GLU A 96 -7.96 19.59 -5.44
N GLU A 97 -7.24 18.83 -6.28
CA GLU A 97 -7.41 17.38 -6.40
C GLU A 97 -7.02 16.63 -5.11
N TRP A 98 -5.96 17.09 -4.43
CA TRP A 98 -5.59 16.57 -3.11
C TRP A 98 -6.65 16.89 -2.05
N GLU A 99 -7.09 18.14 -1.96
CA GLU A 99 -8.13 18.58 -1.03
C GLU A 99 -9.43 17.81 -1.26
N ASP A 100 -9.88 17.67 -2.51
CA ASP A 100 -11.06 16.88 -2.86
C ASP A 100 -10.93 15.41 -2.46
N GLY A 101 -9.72 14.82 -2.59
CA GLY A 101 -9.45 13.47 -2.11
C GLY A 101 -9.74 13.33 -0.61
N PHE A 102 -9.15 14.21 0.20
CA PHE A 102 -9.37 14.21 1.65
C PHE A 102 -10.82 14.53 2.03
N ARG A 103 -11.50 15.40 1.29
CA ARG A 103 -12.91 15.72 1.54
C ARG A 103 -13.86 14.57 1.22
N ARG A 104 -13.41 13.52 0.53
CA ARG A 104 -14.19 12.28 0.27
C ARG A 104 -13.95 11.21 1.34
N ASP A 105 -12.91 11.36 2.16
CA ASP A 105 -12.59 10.41 3.22
C ASP A 105 -13.62 10.42 4.35
N THR A 106 -13.82 9.27 4.98
CA THR A 106 -14.72 9.16 6.14
C THR A 106 -14.15 9.90 7.36
N THR A 107 -12.83 9.99 7.49
CA THR A 107 -12.16 10.64 8.61
C THR A 107 -10.94 11.44 8.13
N PRO A 108 -11.14 12.63 7.51
CA PRO A 108 -10.08 13.35 6.81
C PRO A 108 -8.87 13.67 7.69
N ALA A 109 -9.09 14.11 8.94
CA ALA A 109 -8.00 14.42 9.86
C ALA A 109 -7.08 13.21 10.13
N ARG A 110 -7.66 12.00 10.20
CA ARG A 110 -6.90 10.77 10.38
C ARG A 110 -6.11 10.43 9.11
N GLU A 111 -6.73 10.54 7.94
CA GLU A 111 -6.06 10.27 6.68
C GLU A 111 -4.92 11.27 6.43
N ILE A 112 -5.14 12.56 6.67
CA ILE A 112 -4.10 13.60 6.59
C ILE A 112 -2.93 13.26 7.52
N ALA A 113 -3.20 12.83 8.76
CA ALA A 113 -2.13 12.43 9.68
C ALA A 113 -1.31 11.22 9.16
N ILE A 114 -1.97 10.23 8.55
CA ILE A 114 -1.30 9.07 7.93
C ILE A 114 -0.45 9.54 6.74
N TRP A 115 -0.98 10.42 5.89
CA TRP A 115 -0.25 10.97 4.75
C TRP A 115 0.94 11.85 5.17
N LEU A 116 0.83 12.61 6.26
CA LEU A 116 1.94 13.37 6.83
C LEU A 116 3.05 12.45 7.36
N HIS A 117 2.69 11.38 8.08
CA HIS A 117 3.64 10.36 8.52
C HIS A 117 4.34 9.69 7.32
N ALA A 118 3.57 9.34 6.30
CA ALA A 118 4.10 8.82 5.04
C ALA A 118 5.09 9.80 4.39
N ALA A 119 4.76 11.10 4.34
CA ALA A 119 5.62 12.13 3.79
C ALA A 119 6.92 12.26 4.59
N GLU A 120 6.86 12.26 5.93
CA GLU A 120 8.05 12.28 6.80
C GLU A 120 8.98 11.09 6.49
N VAL A 121 8.42 9.88 6.45
CA VAL A 121 9.20 8.67 6.17
C VAL A 121 9.80 8.73 4.78
N TYR A 122 9.02 9.08 3.76
CA TYR A 122 9.52 9.22 2.38
C TYR A 122 10.67 10.21 2.31
N THR A 123 10.49 11.44 2.83
CA THR A 123 11.49 12.51 2.80
C THR A 123 12.80 12.07 3.45
N ALA A 124 12.74 11.35 4.58
CA ALA A 124 13.93 10.87 5.29
C ALA A 124 14.83 9.92 4.45
N PHE A 125 14.25 9.17 3.50
CA PHE A 125 15.02 8.27 2.63
C PHE A 125 15.39 8.91 1.29
N VAL A 126 14.65 9.93 0.82
CA VAL A 126 14.90 10.50 -0.52
C VAL A 126 15.84 11.71 -0.54
N GLU A 127 16.06 12.38 0.59
CA GLU A 127 16.92 13.57 0.66
C GLU A 127 18.33 13.33 0.10
N SER A 128 18.89 12.13 0.34
CA SER A 128 20.21 11.73 -0.14
C SER A 128 20.18 10.76 -1.33
N GLU A 129 19.02 10.44 -1.89
CA GLU A 129 18.88 9.42 -2.94
C GLU A 129 18.80 10.07 -4.34
N PRO A 130 19.86 10.01 -5.16
CA PRO A 130 19.87 10.64 -6.47
C PRO A 130 19.03 9.89 -7.52
N SER A 131 18.81 8.57 -7.38
CA SER A 131 18.08 7.78 -8.40
C SER A 131 16.57 7.96 -8.29
N VAL A 132 15.96 8.43 -9.38
CA VAL A 132 14.49 8.53 -9.54
C VAL A 132 13.83 7.17 -9.34
N GLU A 133 14.44 6.11 -9.84
CA GLU A 133 13.91 4.75 -9.76
C GLU A 133 13.91 4.22 -8.32
N ARG A 134 14.97 4.51 -7.56
CA ARG A 134 15.04 4.17 -6.13
C ARG A 134 14.04 4.98 -5.32
N ARG A 135 13.91 6.30 -5.57
CA ARG A 135 12.86 7.13 -4.95
C ARG A 135 11.46 6.62 -5.24
N ARG A 136 11.20 6.15 -6.48
CA ARG A 136 9.92 5.53 -6.84
C ARG A 136 9.63 4.26 -6.03
N ASP A 137 10.64 3.43 -5.78
CA ASP A 137 10.47 2.25 -4.93
C ASP A 137 10.26 2.61 -3.45
N ILE A 138 10.96 3.63 -2.93
CA ILE A 138 10.71 4.17 -1.59
C ILE A 138 9.25 4.64 -1.49
N TYR A 139 8.77 5.42 -2.46
CA TYR A 139 7.37 5.87 -2.53
C TYR A 139 6.40 4.69 -2.53
N ARG A 140 6.66 3.65 -3.34
CA ARG A 140 5.84 2.43 -3.36
C ARG A 140 5.82 1.73 -2.02
N CYS A 141 6.97 1.63 -1.32
CA CYS A 141 7.03 1.04 0.01
C CYS A 141 6.10 1.78 0.97
N VAL A 142 6.23 3.10 1.06
CA VAL A 142 5.46 3.94 1.97
C VAL A 142 3.96 3.87 1.69
N VAL A 143 3.53 4.07 0.44
CA VAL A 143 2.10 4.02 0.08
C VAL A 143 1.50 2.63 0.31
N THR A 144 2.27 1.57 0.08
CA THR A 144 1.80 0.21 0.41
C THR A 144 1.53 0.09 1.91
N CYS A 145 2.45 0.56 2.76
CA CYS A 145 2.31 0.49 4.21
C CYS A 145 1.08 1.23 4.75
N MET A 146 0.59 2.26 4.05
CA MET A 146 -0.63 2.97 4.43
C MET A 146 -1.89 2.10 4.34
N THR A 147 -1.88 1.05 3.51
CA THR A 147 -3.06 0.22 3.22
C THR A 147 -2.92 -1.23 3.69
N THR A 148 -1.75 -1.61 4.22
CA THR A 148 -1.43 -2.99 4.61
C THR A 148 -0.79 -3.06 5.99
N GLY A 149 -0.94 -4.18 6.69
CA GLY A 149 -0.15 -4.44 7.90
C GLY A 149 1.31 -4.81 7.60
N PRO A 150 2.21 -4.78 8.60
CA PRO A 150 3.63 -5.12 8.43
C PRO A 150 3.87 -6.54 7.91
N ASP A 151 3.01 -7.50 8.29
CA ASP A 151 3.11 -8.89 7.83
C ASP A 151 2.61 -9.08 6.38
N GLU A 152 1.69 -8.22 5.94
CA GLU A 152 0.98 -8.33 4.65
C GLU A 152 1.63 -7.49 3.55
N VAL A 153 2.46 -6.51 3.90
CA VAL A 153 3.07 -5.57 2.94
C VAL A 153 3.77 -6.32 1.80
N TRP A 154 4.38 -7.47 2.11
CA TRP A 154 5.14 -8.28 1.16
C TRP A 154 4.29 -9.11 0.20
N TYR A 155 2.98 -9.17 0.41
CA TYR A 155 2.06 -9.80 -0.55
C TYR A 155 1.91 -8.94 -1.80
N VAL A 156 2.03 -7.61 -1.65
CA VAL A 156 1.75 -6.63 -2.72
C VAL A 156 2.91 -5.69 -3.01
N LEU A 157 3.91 -5.60 -2.15
CA LEU A 157 5.12 -4.83 -2.40
C LEU A 157 6.13 -5.66 -3.20
N ARG A 158 6.48 -5.17 -4.38
CA ARG A 158 7.56 -5.72 -5.21
C ARG A 158 8.48 -4.59 -5.67
N PRO A 159 9.53 -4.25 -4.90
CA PRO A 159 10.53 -3.28 -5.31
C PRO A 159 11.20 -3.75 -6.62
N GLN A 160 11.54 -2.80 -7.48
CA GLN A 160 12.16 -3.06 -8.78
C GLN A 160 13.68 -2.83 -8.76
N VAL A 161 14.15 -1.91 -7.91
CA VAL A 161 15.52 -1.45 -7.81
C VAL A 161 16.06 -1.55 -6.38
N LEU A 162 15.23 -1.28 -5.36
CA LEU A 162 15.68 -1.50 -3.97
C LEU A 162 15.89 -3.00 -3.72
N SER A 163 16.92 -3.31 -2.94
CA SER A 163 17.06 -4.65 -2.36
C SER A 163 15.93 -4.92 -1.37
N ARG A 164 15.74 -6.20 -1.02
CA ARG A 164 14.77 -6.60 0.00
C ARG A 164 15.08 -5.95 1.35
N GLU A 165 16.35 -5.93 1.73
CA GLU A 165 16.85 -5.38 2.98
C GLU A 165 16.66 -3.86 3.03
N GLU A 166 16.89 -3.15 1.91
CA GLU A 166 16.63 -1.71 1.81
C GLU A 166 15.14 -1.39 1.96
N ALA A 167 14.27 -2.15 1.27
CA ALA A 167 12.82 -1.99 1.41
C ALA A 167 12.35 -2.30 2.84
N GLU A 168 12.95 -3.29 3.52
CA GLU A 168 12.66 -3.61 4.92
C GLU A 168 13.00 -2.45 5.86
N GLN A 169 14.04 -1.66 5.59
CA GLN A 169 14.35 -0.46 6.38
C GLN A 169 13.25 0.61 6.25
N VAL A 170 12.75 0.85 5.03
CA VAL A 170 11.66 1.80 4.79
C VAL A 170 10.38 1.35 5.49
N VAL A 171 10.00 0.08 5.32
CA VAL A 171 8.83 -0.53 5.98
C VAL A 171 8.99 -0.50 7.50
N GLY A 172 10.17 -0.86 8.02
CA GLY A 172 10.48 -0.83 9.44
C GLY A 172 10.35 0.57 10.04
N ARG A 173 10.89 1.59 9.36
CA ARG A 173 10.74 3.00 9.77
C ARG A 173 9.28 3.44 9.79
N PHE A 174 8.48 3.02 8.81
CA PHE A 174 7.05 3.37 8.76
C PHE A 174 6.26 2.80 9.94
N PHE A 175 6.51 1.54 10.32
CA PHE A 175 5.79 0.88 11.43
C PHE A 175 6.44 1.10 12.81
N GLY A 176 7.58 1.78 12.89
CA GLY A 176 8.29 2.05 14.15
C GLY A 176 9.17 0.91 14.67
N SER A 177 9.62 0.01 13.79
CA SER A 177 10.47 -1.14 14.11
C SER A 177 11.96 -0.92 13.75
N GLY A 178 12.42 0.33 13.69
CA GLY A 178 13.78 0.73 13.29
C GLY A 178 14.60 1.32 14.42
#